data_AF-A0A7J2JXH4-F1
#
_entry.id   AF-A0A7J2JXH4-F1
#
_cell.length_a   1.000
_cell.length_b   1.000
_cell.length_c   1.000
_cell.angle_alpha   90.00
_cell.angle_beta   90.00
_cell.angle_gamma   90.00
#
_symmetry.space_group_name_H-M   'P 1'
#
loop_
_entity.id
_entity.type
_entity.pdbx_description
1 polymer ?
#
loop_
_entity_poly.entity_id
_entity_poly.type
_entity_poly.pdbx_seq_one_letter_code
_entity_poly.pdbx_strand_id
1 'polypeptide(L)'
;MLKPSLTMGRRLEESRIKAIEDAYMAEADWEVHENANTLISYSDFLGFLMNKVLKSPSVLKGYLPEKAVEMHFARDIHINKLPHSLWVPYCVGWSYAKLLRLGLITPGIISKPARHLSTAISHVINFFHLTAQEWTGAQAISAIDLYAGPFVRHDRLDYRAVKQEVQKLFFELNYPTRLGYQSAFTNATIMLEADPQLLSSEAIVGGREVGQLGDYLDGAIMVARAFFDLSLEGDGRGQPFTFPITTIMLTPDFDWAGRKWDGLTDLIFEALARRGTAYLLNGYATDVVSLYAMCCRLTADFTKVALPLCMAFLNSSAASLAVASVS
;
A
#
# COMPACT_ATOMS: atom_id res chain seq x y z
N MET A 1 43.47 38.53 11.91
CA MET A 1 42.90 37.18 11.70
C MET A 1 41.39 37.28 11.73
N LEU A 2 40.77 37.58 10.58
CA LEU A 2 39.32 37.66 10.41
C LEU A 2 38.80 36.25 10.15
N LYS A 3 37.72 35.85 10.82
CA LYS A 3 36.86 34.70 10.46
C LYS A 3 35.93 35.15 9.32
N PRO A 4 36.16 34.77 8.04
CA PRO A 4 35.32 35.21 6.93
C PRO A 4 34.32 34.12 6.47
N SER A 5 34.32 32.93 7.08
CA SER A 5 33.68 31.75 6.48
C SER A 5 32.21 31.52 6.84
N LEU A 6 31.71 32.02 7.97
CA LEU A 6 30.35 31.70 8.44
C LEU A 6 29.25 32.61 7.89
N THR A 7 29.54 33.89 7.67
CA THR A 7 28.53 34.89 7.24
C THR A 7 28.24 34.84 5.73
N MET A 8 29.23 34.47 4.92
CA MET A 8 29.06 34.37 3.46
C MET A 8 28.35 33.08 3.04
N GLY A 9 28.62 31.96 3.74
CA GLY A 9 27.86 30.71 3.58
C GLY A 9 26.38 30.86 3.95
N ARG A 10 26.07 31.56 5.06
CA ARG A 10 24.67 31.84 5.47
C ARG A 10 23.89 32.66 4.45
N ARG A 11 24.49 33.70 3.86
CA ARG A 11 23.82 34.52 2.83
C ARG A 11 23.53 33.75 1.54
N LEU A 12 24.43 32.84 1.15
CA LEU A 12 24.23 31.99 -0.03
C LEU A 12 23.11 30.95 0.21
N GLU A 13 23.02 30.37 1.41
CA GLU A 13 21.95 29.42 1.75
C GLU A 13 20.58 30.09 1.90
N GLU A 14 20.50 31.25 2.56
CA GLU A 14 19.26 32.06 2.64
C GLU A 14 18.76 32.42 1.24
N SER A 15 19.66 32.78 0.32
CA SER A 15 19.30 33.05 -1.07
C SER A 15 18.80 31.82 -1.83
N ARG A 16 19.32 30.62 -1.50
CA ARG A 16 18.95 29.37 -2.16
C ARG A 16 17.58 28.87 -1.72
N ILE A 17 17.27 28.91 -0.43
CA ILE A 17 15.93 28.54 0.07
C ILE A 17 14.88 29.47 -0.53
N LYS A 18 15.16 30.78 -0.56
CA LYS A 18 14.24 31.75 -1.14
C LYS A 18 13.98 31.50 -2.63
N ALA A 19 15.03 31.15 -3.38
CA ALA A 19 14.88 30.78 -4.80
C ALA A 19 14.04 29.51 -5.00
N ILE A 20 14.16 28.50 -4.12
CA ILE A 20 13.36 27.27 -4.19
C ILE A 20 11.89 27.57 -3.86
N GLU A 21 11.64 28.40 -2.84
CA GLU A 21 10.30 28.88 -2.50
C GLU A 21 9.65 29.62 -3.67
N ASP A 22 10.35 30.59 -4.26
CA ASP A 22 9.84 31.36 -5.39
C ASP A 22 9.56 30.46 -6.61
N ALA A 23 10.40 29.46 -6.88
CA ALA A 23 10.19 28.48 -7.95
C ALA A 23 8.97 27.59 -7.70
N TYR A 24 8.75 27.15 -6.46
CA TYR A 24 7.57 26.38 -6.07
C TYR A 24 6.28 27.19 -6.24
N MET A 25 6.29 28.44 -5.76
CA MET A 25 5.13 29.34 -5.82
C MET A 25 4.79 29.79 -7.25
N ALA A 26 5.77 29.85 -8.14
CA ALA A 26 5.56 30.25 -9.52
C ALA A 26 5.08 29.10 -10.43
N GLU A 27 4.99 27.85 -9.92
CA GLU A 27 4.76 26.62 -10.70
C GLU A 27 5.70 26.48 -11.92
N ALA A 28 6.81 27.22 -11.93
CA ALA A 28 7.69 27.37 -13.08
C ALA A 28 8.62 26.15 -13.28
N ASP A 29 8.76 25.32 -12.24
CA ASP A 29 9.56 24.12 -12.27
C ASP A 29 8.71 22.91 -12.67
N TRP A 30 9.15 22.18 -13.70
CA TRP A 30 8.46 20.98 -14.18
C TRP A 30 8.40 19.89 -13.10
N GLU A 31 9.29 19.90 -12.10
CA GLU A 31 9.25 18.94 -10.99
C GLU A 31 8.02 19.11 -10.09
N VAL A 32 7.36 20.29 -10.10
CA VAL A 32 6.04 20.50 -9.47
C VAL A 32 4.97 19.61 -10.13
N HIS A 33 5.18 19.26 -11.41
CA HIS A 33 4.30 18.40 -12.20
C HIS A 33 4.81 16.95 -12.34
N GLU A 34 5.96 16.59 -11.74
CA GLU A 34 6.52 15.23 -11.80
C GLU A 34 5.59 14.20 -11.12
N ASN A 35 4.77 14.64 -10.17
CA ASN A 35 3.80 13.79 -9.48
C ASN A 35 2.37 14.30 -9.73
N ALA A 36 1.62 13.59 -10.57
CA ALA A 36 0.23 13.94 -10.88
C ALA A 36 -0.73 13.88 -9.67
N ASN A 37 -0.27 13.39 -8.52
CA ASN A 37 -1.06 13.22 -7.29
C ASN A 37 -0.76 14.30 -6.22
N THR A 38 0.07 15.31 -6.50
CA THR A 38 0.39 16.37 -5.54
C THR A 38 -0.49 17.60 -5.70
N LEU A 39 -0.97 18.13 -4.58
CA LEU A 39 -1.63 19.43 -4.50
C LEU A 39 -0.70 20.41 -3.79
N ILE A 40 -0.74 21.68 -4.21
CA ILE A 40 0.03 22.74 -3.55
C ILE A 40 -0.38 22.79 -2.08
N SER A 41 0.60 22.57 -1.21
CA SER A 41 0.41 22.55 0.23
C SER A 41 1.75 22.77 0.93
N TYR A 42 1.69 23.07 2.23
CA TYR A 42 2.91 23.20 3.01
C TYR A 42 3.72 21.89 3.07
N SER A 43 3.04 20.74 3.18
CA SER A 43 3.71 19.42 3.21
C SER A 43 4.39 19.11 1.87
N ASP A 44 3.77 19.50 0.76
CA ASP A 44 4.34 19.35 -0.57
C ASP A 44 5.54 20.28 -0.80
N PHE A 45 5.45 21.54 -0.36
CA PHE A 45 6.59 22.45 -0.35
C PHE A 45 7.80 21.88 0.40
N LEU A 46 7.59 21.28 1.59
CA LEU A 46 8.68 20.64 2.33
C LEU A 46 9.33 19.49 1.54
N GLY A 47 8.50 18.68 0.86
CA GLY A 47 8.98 17.62 -0.03
C GLY A 47 9.77 18.17 -1.22
N PHE A 48 9.28 19.22 -1.87
CA PHE A 48 9.95 19.90 -2.97
C PHE A 48 11.31 20.47 -2.55
N LEU A 49 11.35 21.17 -1.41
CA LEU A 49 12.58 21.70 -0.83
C LEU A 49 13.61 20.59 -0.55
N MET A 50 13.17 19.50 0.08
CA MET A 50 14.04 18.34 0.32
C MET A 50 14.59 17.76 -0.97
N ASN A 51 13.75 17.58 -2.00
CA ASN A 51 14.18 17.07 -3.31
C ASN A 51 15.25 17.98 -3.93
N LYS A 52 15.04 19.30 -3.98
CA LYS A 52 15.99 20.26 -4.55
C LYS A 52 17.31 20.37 -3.78
N VAL A 53 17.29 20.13 -2.47
CA VAL A 53 18.50 20.15 -1.65
C VAL A 53 19.29 18.85 -1.79
N LEU A 54 18.61 17.70 -1.80
CA LEU A 54 19.24 16.38 -1.67
C LEU A 54 19.54 15.68 -3.00
N LYS A 55 18.79 15.95 -4.08
CA LYS A 55 19.00 15.33 -5.41
C LYS A 55 20.14 15.98 -6.22
N SER A 56 21.15 16.57 -5.58
CA SER A 56 22.32 17.06 -6.34
C SER A 56 23.37 15.95 -6.50
N PRO A 57 24.13 15.90 -7.61
CA PRO A 57 25.21 14.93 -7.77
C PRO A 57 26.22 14.98 -6.62
N SER A 58 26.57 16.17 -6.15
CA SER A 58 27.51 16.36 -5.05
C SER A 58 27.04 15.74 -3.73
N VAL A 59 25.74 15.86 -3.41
CA VAL A 59 25.16 15.25 -2.21
C VAL A 59 25.05 13.74 -2.39
N LEU A 60 24.52 13.28 -3.53
CA LEU A 60 24.32 11.86 -3.80
C LEU A 60 25.62 11.06 -3.83
N LYS A 61 26.73 11.63 -4.33
CA LYS A 61 28.07 11.00 -4.30
C LYS A 61 28.60 10.77 -2.88
N GLY A 62 28.04 11.44 -1.87
CA GLY A 62 28.34 11.16 -0.46
C GLY A 62 27.67 9.89 0.08
N TYR A 63 26.61 9.42 -0.56
CA TYR A 63 25.83 8.24 -0.14
C TYR A 63 25.97 7.05 -1.08
N LEU A 64 26.17 7.30 -2.38
CA LEU A 64 26.18 6.29 -3.43
C LEU A 64 27.52 6.30 -4.17
N PRO A 65 27.93 5.15 -4.76
CA PRO A 65 29.12 5.10 -5.60
C PRO A 65 29.08 6.14 -6.71
N GLU A 66 30.18 6.85 -6.91
CA GLU A 66 30.28 7.94 -7.89
C GLU A 66 29.79 7.55 -9.28
N LYS A 67 30.22 6.39 -9.77
CA LYS A 67 29.79 5.84 -11.06
C LYS A 67 28.28 5.64 -11.15
N ALA A 68 27.63 5.17 -10.09
CA ALA A 68 26.18 4.96 -10.08
C ALA A 68 25.42 6.30 -10.15
N VAL A 69 25.92 7.32 -9.46
CA VAL A 69 25.37 8.67 -9.53
C VAL A 69 25.54 9.24 -10.95
N GLU A 70 26.72 9.10 -11.54
CA GLU A 70 26.98 9.55 -12.91
C GLU A 70 26.08 8.87 -13.92
N MET A 71 25.95 7.55 -13.86
CA MET A 71 25.03 6.79 -14.72
C MET A 71 23.56 7.22 -14.52
N HIS A 72 23.16 7.59 -13.29
CA HIS A 72 21.83 8.11 -13.03
C HIS A 72 21.56 9.45 -13.72
N PHE A 73 22.49 10.39 -13.61
CA PHE A 73 22.35 11.71 -14.25
C PHE A 73 22.60 11.69 -15.76
N ALA A 74 23.40 10.74 -16.24
CA ALA A 74 23.58 10.45 -17.67
C ALA A 74 22.36 9.73 -18.29
N ARG A 75 21.42 9.28 -17.45
CA ARG A 75 20.22 8.50 -17.82
C ARG A 75 20.53 7.10 -18.35
N ASP A 76 21.71 6.56 -18.08
CA ASP A 76 22.04 5.15 -18.35
C ASP A 76 21.25 4.22 -17.41
N ILE A 77 21.00 4.67 -16.19
CA ILE A 77 20.14 4.00 -15.21
C ILE A 77 19.20 5.00 -14.54
N HIS A 78 18.12 4.51 -13.95
CA HIS A 78 17.24 5.30 -13.09
C HIS A 78 17.16 4.66 -11.70
N ILE A 79 17.73 5.33 -10.69
CA ILE A 79 17.62 4.93 -9.29
C ILE A 79 16.30 5.49 -8.75
N ASN A 80 15.34 4.60 -8.49
CA ASN A 80 13.99 5.02 -8.15
C ASN A 80 13.92 5.65 -6.75
N LYS A 81 12.97 6.57 -6.58
CA LYS A 81 12.60 7.19 -5.29
C LYS A 81 13.73 7.93 -4.58
N LEU A 82 14.79 8.33 -5.29
CA LEU A 82 15.72 9.31 -4.76
C LEU A 82 14.97 10.60 -4.42
N PRO A 83 15.38 11.34 -3.37
CA PRO A 83 16.47 11.01 -2.45
C PRO A 83 16.01 10.09 -1.30
N HIS A 84 14.71 9.87 -1.12
CA HIS A 84 14.15 9.16 0.03
C HIS A 84 14.62 7.71 0.15
N SER A 85 14.86 7.03 -0.97
CA SER A 85 15.38 5.66 -1.01
C SER A 85 16.81 5.50 -0.46
N LEU A 86 17.49 6.61 -0.10
CA LEU A 86 18.74 6.57 0.65
C LEU A 86 18.54 6.14 2.11
N TRP A 87 17.35 6.33 2.67
CA TRP A 87 17.08 6.09 4.10
C TRP A 87 15.98 5.08 4.35
N VAL A 88 14.94 5.08 3.53
CA VAL A 88 13.75 4.24 3.74
C VAL A 88 13.55 3.29 2.57
N PRO A 89 13.10 2.05 2.84
CA PRO A 89 12.94 1.02 1.82
C PRO A 89 11.79 1.32 0.84
N TYR A 90 11.68 0.52 -0.22
CA TYR A 90 10.72 0.73 -1.29
C TYR A 90 9.30 0.35 -0.92
N CYS A 91 8.93 -0.93 -0.99
CA CYS A 91 7.55 -1.38 -0.78
C CYS A 91 7.49 -2.68 0.01
N VAL A 92 6.32 -2.98 0.56
CA VAL A 92 6.14 -4.08 1.51
C VAL A 92 4.73 -4.64 1.45
N GLY A 93 4.64 -5.97 1.49
CA GLY A 93 3.42 -6.72 1.75
C GLY A 93 3.41 -7.18 3.20
N TRP A 94 2.36 -6.83 3.94
CA TRP A 94 2.23 -7.08 5.36
C TRP A 94 1.31 -8.26 5.65
N SER A 95 1.66 -9.07 6.65
CA SER A 95 0.75 -10.08 7.19
C SER A 95 -0.39 -9.43 7.97
N TYR A 96 -1.61 -9.49 7.42
CA TYR A 96 -2.80 -9.01 8.11
C TYR A 96 -3.14 -9.88 9.34
N ALA A 97 -2.91 -11.19 9.25
CA ALA A 97 -3.03 -12.13 10.36
C ALA A 97 -2.22 -11.67 11.59
N LYS A 98 -0.97 -11.26 11.38
CA LYS A 98 -0.09 -10.78 12.46
C LYS A 98 -0.65 -9.50 13.11
N LEU A 99 -1.18 -8.58 12.32
CA LEU A 99 -1.85 -7.38 12.84
C LEU A 99 -3.09 -7.74 13.69
N LEU A 100 -3.86 -8.74 13.26
CA LEU A 100 -5.03 -9.23 14.00
C LEU A 100 -4.64 -9.99 15.28
N ARG A 101 -3.52 -10.72 15.28
CA ARG A 101 -3.01 -11.43 16.47
C ARG A 101 -2.45 -10.49 17.53
N LEU A 102 -1.70 -9.47 17.12
CA LEU A 102 -0.95 -8.60 18.04
C LEU A 102 -1.71 -7.33 18.41
N GLY A 103 -2.63 -6.88 17.56
CA GLY A 103 -3.14 -5.52 17.60
C GLY A 103 -2.16 -4.51 16.99
N LEU A 104 -2.46 -3.23 17.15
CA LEU A 104 -1.63 -2.16 16.59
C LEU A 104 -0.67 -1.64 17.66
N ILE A 105 0.60 -1.98 17.52
CA ILE A 105 1.68 -1.59 18.45
C ILE A 105 2.49 -0.48 17.80
N THR A 106 2.46 0.72 18.38
CA THR A 106 3.25 1.88 17.94
C THR A 106 4.12 2.40 19.09
N PRO A 107 5.11 3.26 18.83
CA PRO A 107 5.91 3.86 19.91
C PRO A 107 5.10 4.70 20.91
N GLY A 108 4.02 5.34 20.48
CA GLY A 108 3.23 6.25 21.32
C GLY A 108 1.95 5.65 21.92
N ILE A 109 1.35 4.66 21.24
CA ILE A 109 0.12 4.00 21.68
C ILE A 109 0.10 2.52 21.30
N ILE A 110 -0.51 1.71 22.15
CA ILE A 110 -0.67 0.27 21.92
C ILE A 110 -2.16 -0.07 21.99
N SER A 111 -2.70 -0.58 20.89
CA SER A 111 -4.06 -1.12 20.81
C SER A 111 -4.03 -2.64 20.95
N LYS A 112 -4.87 -3.18 21.83
CA LYS A 112 -5.09 -4.63 21.93
C LYS A 112 -5.70 -5.18 20.62
N PRO A 113 -5.55 -6.48 20.33
CA PRO A 113 -6.19 -7.11 19.18
C PRO A 113 -7.68 -6.76 18.99
N ALA A 114 -8.07 -6.51 17.75
CA ALA A 114 -9.43 -6.09 17.40
C ALA A 114 -10.44 -7.20 17.70
N ARG A 115 -11.56 -6.85 18.35
CA ARG A 115 -12.67 -7.78 18.64
C ARG A 115 -13.88 -7.62 17.72
N HIS A 116 -13.99 -6.47 17.05
CA HIS A 116 -15.08 -6.11 16.16
C HIS A 116 -14.54 -5.68 14.80
N LEU A 117 -15.32 -5.88 13.73
CA LEU A 117 -14.94 -5.52 12.36
C LEU A 117 -14.49 -4.06 12.27
N SER A 118 -15.23 -3.16 12.92
CA SER A 118 -14.95 -1.73 12.93
C SER A 118 -13.54 -1.39 13.44
N THR A 119 -13.09 -2.11 14.47
CA THR A 119 -11.75 -1.97 15.05
C THR A 119 -10.68 -2.61 14.15
N ALA A 120 -10.97 -3.76 13.54
CA ALA A 120 -10.06 -4.42 12.62
C ALA A 120 -9.77 -3.54 11.39
N ILE A 121 -10.83 -2.92 10.82
CA ILE A 121 -10.70 -1.96 9.74
C ILE A 121 -9.95 -0.69 10.19
N SER A 122 -10.24 -0.15 11.37
CA SER A 122 -9.46 0.99 11.89
C SER A 122 -7.99 0.63 12.13
N HIS A 123 -7.67 -0.58 12.55
CA HIS A 123 -6.28 -1.02 12.71
C HIS A 123 -5.55 -1.04 11.37
N VAL A 124 -6.14 -1.60 10.31
CA VAL A 124 -5.46 -1.64 9.01
C VAL A 124 -5.28 -0.25 8.39
N ILE A 125 -6.29 0.63 8.50
CA ILE A 125 -6.21 2.03 8.06
C ILE A 125 -5.02 2.73 8.73
N ASN A 126 -5.03 2.74 10.07
CA ASN A 126 -3.98 3.40 10.84
C ASN A 126 -2.61 2.78 10.59
N PHE A 127 -2.55 1.45 10.48
CA PHE A 127 -1.32 0.75 10.16
C PHE A 127 -0.74 1.22 8.82
N PHE A 128 -1.55 1.31 7.77
CA PHE A 128 -1.11 1.83 6.48
C PHE A 128 -0.68 3.29 6.52
N HIS A 129 -1.41 4.17 7.22
CA HIS A 129 -0.99 5.58 7.35
C HIS A 129 0.35 5.73 8.06
N LEU A 130 0.58 4.92 9.11
CA LEU A 130 1.83 4.91 9.87
C LEU A 130 2.98 4.37 9.03
N THR A 131 2.82 3.20 8.40
CA THR A 131 3.92 2.60 7.62
C THR A 131 4.18 3.36 6.33
N ALA A 132 3.20 4.06 5.73
CA ALA A 132 3.44 4.87 4.54
C ALA A 132 4.42 6.04 4.75
N GLN A 133 4.71 6.43 6.00
CA GLN A 133 5.76 7.42 6.31
C GLN A 133 7.18 6.82 6.26
N GLU A 134 7.30 5.52 6.51
CA GLU A 134 8.57 4.81 6.67
C GLU A 134 8.97 4.02 5.41
N TRP A 135 8.23 4.21 4.31
CA TRP A 135 8.42 3.50 3.05
C TRP A 135 8.18 4.44 1.86
N THR A 136 8.93 4.24 0.78
CA THR A 136 8.84 5.12 -0.41
C THR A 136 7.78 4.72 -1.43
N GLY A 137 7.32 3.49 -1.36
CA GLY A 137 6.34 2.86 -2.25
C GLY A 137 5.17 2.25 -1.48
N ALA A 138 4.48 1.31 -2.12
CA ALA A 138 3.20 0.85 -1.62
C ALA A 138 3.28 -0.05 -0.39
N GLN A 139 2.17 -0.02 0.34
CA GLN A 139 1.86 -0.87 1.47
C GLN A 139 0.73 -1.82 1.05
N ALA A 140 0.96 -3.12 1.10
CA ALA A 140 -0.02 -4.11 0.67
C ALA A 140 -0.44 -5.01 1.84
N ILE A 141 -1.69 -5.47 1.81
CA ILE A 141 -2.13 -6.67 2.54
C ILE A 141 -2.87 -7.60 1.58
N SER A 142 -2.87 -8.88 1.92
CA SER A 142 -3.61 -9.90 1.18
C SER A 142 -4.72 -10.50 2.04
N ALA A 143 -5.73 -11.07 1.36
CA ALA A 143 -6.84 -11.78 1.99
C ALA A 143 -7.68 -10.94 2.95
N ILE A 144 -7.88 -9.65 2.66
CA ILE A 144 -8.67 -8.77 3.54
C ILE A 144 -10.10 -9.27 3.71
N ASP A 145 -10.68 -9.83 2.64
CA ASP A 145 -12.00 -10.44 2.62
C ASP A 145 -12.08 -11.65 3.55
N LEU A 146 -11.13 -12.59 3.44
CA LEU A 146 -11.09 -13.79 4.27
C LEU A 146 -10.85 -13.44 5.74
N TYR A 147 -9.93 -12.53 6.06
CA TYR A 147 -9.66 -12.13 7.43
C TYR A 147 -10.76 -11.25 8.04
N ALA A 148 -11.56 -10.54 7.24
CA ALA A 148 -12.72 -9.79 7.72
C ALA A 148 -13.96 -10.69 7.91
N GLY A 149 -14.11 -11.77 7.15
CA GLY A 149 -15.24 -12.70 7.23
C GLY A 149 -15.57 -13.22 8.64
N PRO A 150 -14.58 -13.63 9.47
CA PRO A 150 -14.81 -14.03 10.86
C PRO A 150 -15.48 -12.97 11.71
N PHE A 151 -15.13 -11.69 11.51
CA PHE A 151 -15.75 -10.58 12.23
C PHE A 151 -17.21 -10.36 11.80
N VAL A 152 -17.52 -10.54 10.51
CA VAL A 152 -18.91 -10.45 10.01
C VAL A 152 -19.82 -11.43 10.76
N ARG A 153 -19.38 -12.68 10.93
CA ARG A 153 -20.13 -13.69 11.70
C ARG A 153 -20.13 -13.39 13.19
N HIS A 154 -18.97 -13.01 13.76
CA HIS A 154 -18.81 -12.71 15.19
C HIS A 154 -19.76 -11.60 15.65
N ASP A 155 -19.80 -10.50 14.89
CA ASP A 155 -20.60 -9.31 15.17
C ASP A 155 -22.05 -9.43 14.65
N ARG A 156 -22.38 -10.52 13.93
CA ARG A 156 -23.68 -10.75 13.28
C ARG A 156 -24.09 -9.60 12.36
N LEU A 157 -23.15 -9.13 11.54
CA LEU A 157 -23.35 -7.98 10.68
C LEU A 157 -24.17 -8.35 9.45
N ASP A 158 -25.07 -7.44 9.08
CA ASP A 158 -25.70 -7.46 7.77
C ASP A 158 -24.81 -6.76 6.73
N TYR A 159 -25.21 -6.87 5.46
CA TYR A 159 -24.45 -6.27 4.36
C TYR A 159 -24.28 -4.76 4.50
N ARG A 160 -25.30 -4.06 5.04
CA ARG A 160 -25.24 -2.61 5.21
C ARG A 160 -24.14 -2.22 6.19
N ALA A 161 -24.02 -2.93 7.32
CA ALA A 161 -22.98 -2.68 8.30
C ALA A 161 -21.59 -3.03 7.74
N VAL A 162 -21.45 -4.15 7.01
CA VAL A 162 -20.18 -4.50 6.36
C VAL A 162 -19.76 -3.44 5.34
N LYS A 163 -20.68 -3.04 4.46
CA LYS A 163 -20.43 -2.00 3.45
C LYS A 163 -20.03 -0.66 4.08
N GLN A 164 -20.62 -0.31 5.23
CA GLN A 164 -20.25 0.91 5.95
C GLN A 164 -18.79 0.88 6.44
N GLU A 165 -18.31 -0.25 6.96
CA GLU A 165 -16.92 -0.36 7.41
C GLU A 165 -15.93 -0.40 6.23
N VAL A 166 -16.29 -1.07 5.12
CA VAL A 166 -15.47 -1.01 3.90
C VAL A 166 -15.48 0.39 3.29
N GLN A 167 -16.60 1.12 3.35
CA GLN A 167 -16.67 2.51 2.92
C GLN A 167 -15.70 3.38 3.74
N LYS A 168 -15.66 3.20 5.07
CA LYS A 168 -14.67 3.86 5.93
C LYS A 168 -13.25 3.62 5.44
N LEU A 169 -12.89 2.37 5.12
CA LEU A 169 -11.58 2.03 4.56
C LEU A 169 -11.27 2.81 3.28
N PHE A 170 -12.20 2.87 2.33
CA PHE A 170 -12.00 3.57 1.07
C PHE A 170 -11.76 5.08 1.28
N PHE A 171 -12.63 5.76 2.04
CA PHE A 171 -12.45 7.20 2.25
C PHE A 171 -11.17 7.52 3.02
N GLU A 172 -10.90 6.82 4.13
CA GLU A 172 -9.72 7.08 4.97
C GLU A 172 -8.39 6.84 4.23
N LEU A 173 -8.34 5.87 3.31
CA LEU A 173 -7.14 5.60 2.52
C LEU A 173 -6.94 6.55 1.33
N ASN A 174 -7.97 7.31 0.93
CA ASN A 174 -7.84 8.34 -0.11
C ASN A 174 -7.59 9.74 0.43
N TYR A 175 -7.69 9.98 1.75
CA TYR A 175 -7.26 11.25 2.32
C TYR A 175 -5.74 11.41 2.38
N PRO A 176 -5.22 12.63 2.20
CA PRO A 176 -3.78 12.89 2.20
C PRO A 176 -3.20 12.72 3.61
N THR A 177 -2.34 11.73 3.78
CA THR A 177 -1.74 11.38 5.07
C THR A 177 -0.21 11.29 5.01
N ARG A 178 0.37 11.27 3.81
CA ARG A 178 1.81 11.15 3.57
C ARG A 178 2.48 12.50 3.31
N LEU A 179 3.80 12.57 3.55
CA LEU A 179 4.63 13.68 3.08
C LEU A 179 4.37 13.95 1.59
N GLY A 180 4.26 15.23 1.22
CA GLY A 180 3.84 15.62 -0.12
C GLY A 180 2.33 15.84 -0.26
N TYR A 181 1.58 15.78 0.84
CA TYR A 181 0.11 15.90 0.86
C TYR A 181 -0.56 14.90 -0.08
N GLN A 182 -0.04 13.68 -0.06
CA GLN A 182 -0.51 12.56 -0.88
C GLN A 182 -1.21 11.52 0.00
N SER A 183 -2.15 10.80 -0.59
CA SER A 183 -2.76 9.63 0.03
C SER A 183 -1.73 8.49 0.12
N ALA A 184 -1.91 7.61 1.11
CA ALA A 184 -1.03 6.46 1.27
C ALA A 184 -1.22 5.50 0.08
N PHE A 185 -0.11 5.14 -0.58
CA PHE A 185 -0.16 4.16 -1.66
C PHE A 185 -0.44 2.77 -1.06
N THR A 186 -1.68 2.31 -1.17
CA THR A 186 -2.12 1.06 -0.55
C THR A 186 -2.67 0.06 -1.56
N ASN A 187 -2.50 -1.22 -1.27
CA ASN A 187 -3.08 -2.33 -2.04
C ASN A 187 -3.77 -3.31 -1.09
N ALA A 188 -4.93 -3.80 -1.49
CA ALA A 188 -5.67 -4.84 -0.78
C ALA A 188 -6.02 -5.96 -1.77
N THR A 189 -5.57 -7.18 -1.47
CA THR A 189 -5.91 -8.35 -2.27
C THR A 189 -7.16 -9.04 -1.74
N ILE A 190 -8.12 -9.29 -2.62
CA ILE A 190 -9.31 -10.11 -2.43
C ILE A 190 -8.99 -11.53 -2.91
N MET A 191 -9.13 -12.51 -2.03
CA MET A 191 -8.74 -13.90 -2.30
C MET A 191 -9.92 -14.81 -2.60
N LEU A 192 -11.07 -14.61 -1.97
CA LEU A 192 -12.22 -15.52 -2.04
C LEU A 192 -11.77 -16.98 -1.79
N GLU A 193 -12.28 -17.94 -2.56
CA GLU A 193 -11.91 -19.36 -2.49
C GLU A 193 -10.61 -19.70 -3.25
N ALA A 194 -9.72 -18.73 -3.48
CA ALA A 194 -8.58 -18.92 -4.38
C ALA A 194 -7.61 -20.05 -3.98
N ASP A 195 -7.39 -20.27 -2.68
CA ASP A 195 -6.32 -21.16 -2.21
C ASP A 195 -6.76 -22.03 -1.02
N PRO A 196 -6.83 -23.36 -1.18
CA PRO A 196 -7.14 -24.29 -0.09
C PRO A 196 -6.22 -24.17 1.13
N GLN A 197 -4.93 -23.85 0.94
CA GLN A 197 -4.01 -23.71 2.08
C GLN A 197 -4.35 -22.48 2.91
N LEU A 198 -4.56 -21.34 2.24
CA LEU A 198 -5.05 -20.13 2.90
C LEU A 198 -6.41 -20.36 3.56
N LEU A 199 -7.36 -21.04 2.91
CA LEU A 199 -8.66 -21.35 3.52
C LEU A 199 -8.52 -22.20 4.79
N SER A 200 -7.55 -23.11 4.84
CA SER A 200 -7.25 -23.91 6.05
C SER A 200 -6.49 -23.15 7.14
N SER A 201 -6.04 -21.91 6.86
CA SER A 201 -5.33 -21.07 7.82
C SER A 201 -6.28 -20.51 8.87
N GLU A 202 -5.68 -20.02 9.95
CA GLU A 202 -6.39 -19.49 11.11
C GLU A 202 -7.26 -18.26 10.80
N ALA A 203 -8.54 -18.35 11.18
CA ALA A 203 -9.39 -17.19 11.37
C ALA A 203 -9.09 -16.55 12.74
N ILE A 204 -8.83 -15.24 12.76
CA ILE A 204 -8.39 -14.54 13.98
C ILE A 204 -9.38 -13.46 14.37
N VAL A 205 -9.90 -13.54 15.60
CA VAL A 205 -10.73 -12.49 16.23
C VAL A 205 -10.27 -12.29 17.67
N GLY A 206 -10.10 -11.03 18.09
CA GLY A 206 -9.65 -10.71 19.45
C GLY A 206 -8.25 -11.23 19.78
N GLY A 207 -7.41 -11.46 18.77
CA GLY A 207 -6.06 -11.99 18.92
C GLY A 207 -5.99 -13.50 19.13
N ARG A 208 -7.09 -14.22 18.88
CA ARG A 208 -7.20 -15.67 19.06
C ARG A 208 -7.73 -16.32 17.81
N GLU A 209 -7.29 -17.55 17.59
CA GLU A 209 -7.86 -18.44 16.58
C GLU A 209 -9.31 -18.78 16.96
N VAL A 210 -10.24 -18.62 16.01
CA VAL A 210 -11.68 -18.89 16.19
C VAL A 210 -12.24 -19.94 15.23
N GLY A 211 -11.40 -20.43 14.32
CA GLY A 211 -11.76 -21.39 13.27
C GLY A 211 -10.76 -21.31 12.11
N GLN A 212 -11.13 -21.85 10.96
CA GLN A 212 -10.38 -21.69 9.72
C GLN A 212 -11.00 -20.60 8.84
N LEU A 213 -10.21 -19.92 8.01
CA LEU A 213 -10.71 -18.86 7.12
C LEU A 213 -11.84 -19.36 6.20
N GLY A 214 -11.73 -20.59 5.71
CA GLY A 214 -12.73 -21.24 4.87
C GLY A 214 -14.09 -21.45 5.55
N ASP A 215 -14.16 -21.43 6.88
CA ASP A 215 -15.43 -21.54 7.59
C ASP A 215 -16.29 -20.28 7.42
N TYR A 216 -15.71 -19.15 7.00
CA TYR A 216 -16.34 -17.82 7.01
C TYR A 216 -16.51 -17.22 5.60
N LEU A 217 -16.59 -18.06 4.56
CA LEU A 217 -16.72 -17.61 3.17
C LEU A 217 -17.91 -16.69 2.92
N ASP A 218 -19.07 -16.91 3.55
CA ASP A 218 -20.23 -16.01 3.41
C ASP A 218 -19.88 -14.56 3.79
N GLY A 219 -19.10 -14.40 4.87
CA GLY A 219 -18.62 -13.09 5.32
C GLY A 219 -17.57 -12.51 4.37
N ALA A 220 -16.68 -13.34 3.83
CA ALA A 220 -15.68 -12.92 2.85
C ALA A 220 -16.33 -12.44 1.54
N ILE A 221 -17.33 -13.17 1.04
CA ILE A 221 -18.12 -12.79 -0.15
C ILE A 221 -18.83 -11.45 0.11
N MET A 222 -19.38 -11.24 1.30
CA MET A 222 -20.03 -9.99 1.69
C MET A 222 -19.06 -8.80 1.69
N VAL A 223 -17.83 -9.01 2.20
CA VAL A 223 -16.77 -7.99 2.19
C VAL A 223 -16.31 -7.71 0.76
N ALA A 224 -16.05 -8.74 -0.04
CA ALA A 224 -15.66 -8.60 -1.43
C ALA A 224 -16.72 -7.84 -2.24
N ARG A 225 -18.01 -8.17 -2.06
CA ARG A 225 -19.13 -7.42 -2.67
C ARG A 225 -19.08 -5.94 -2.31
N ALA A 226 -18.86 -5.60 -1.04
CA ALA A 226 -18.76 -4.21 -0.61
C ALA A 226 -17.61 -3.46 -1.33
N PHE A 227 -16.45 -4.10 -1.53
CA PHE A 227 -15.34 -3.52 -2.28
C PHE A 227 -15.74 -3.13 -3.72
N PHE A 228 -16.46 -4.00 -4.44
CA PHE A 228 -16.84 -3.75 -5.84
C PHE A 228 -18.03 -2.80 -5.98
N ASP A 229 -19.01 -2.89 -5.08
CA ASP A 229 -20.11 -1.91 -5.00
C ASP A 229 -19.55 -0.48 -4.81
N LEU A 230 -18.68 -0.30 -3.82
CA LEU A 230 -18.10 1.01 -3.51
C LEU A 230 -17.17 1.51 -4.64
N SER A 231 -16.50 0.59 -5.32
CA SER A 231 -15.71 0.91 -6.51
C SER A 231 -16.58 1.46 -7.65
N LEU A 232 -17.77 0.90 -7.85
CA LEU A 232 -18.74 1.38 -8.84
C LEU A 232 -19.39 2.71 -8.44
N GLU A 233 -19.74 2.86 -7.16
CA GLU A 233 -20.33 4.08 -6.61
C GLU A 233 -19.36 5.27 -6.73
N GLY A 234 -18.11 5.09 -6.28
CA GLY A 234 -17.13 6.17 -6.19
C GLY A 234 -17.34 7.08 -4.98
N ASP A 235 -16.65 8.21 -4.98
CA ASP A 235 -16.72 9.21 -3.91
C ASP A 235 -18.04 9.99 -3.90
N GLY A 236 -18.14 11.06 -3.09
CA GLY A 236 -19.33 11.91 -3.02
C GLY A 236 -19.74 12.60 -4.34
N ARG A 237 -18.88 12.56 -5.36
CA ARG A 237 -19.12 13.05 -6.73
C ARG A 237 -19.19 11.92 -7.76
N GLY A 238 -19.13 10.67 -7.33
CA GLY A 238 -19.08 9.48 -8.17
C GLY A 238 -17.74 9.26 -8.86
N GLN A 239 -16.67 9.94 -8.42
CA GLN A 239 -15.32 9.74 -8.94
C GLN A 239 -14.74 8.42 -8.43
N PRO A 240 -13.95 7.68 -9.23
CA PRO A 240 -13.33 6.44 -8.78
C PRO A 240 -12.38 6.69 -7.61
N PHE A 241 -12.38 5.78 -6.64
CA PHE A 241 -11.35 5.76 -5.61
C PHE A 241 -10.01 5.31 -6.20
N THR A 242 -8.91 5.94 -5.78
CA THR A 242 -7.56 5.53 -6.18
C THR A 242 -7.04 4.40 -5.29
N PHE A 243 -7.38 4.44 -3.99
CA PHE A 243 -6.92 3.50 -2.97
C PHE A 243 -8.07 2.84 -2.19
N PRO A 244 -7.84 1.68 -1.56
CA PRO A 244 -6.72 0.80 -1.85
C PRO A 244 -6.83 0.27 -3.28
N ILE A 245 -5.68 0.08 -3.94
CA ILE A 245 -5.67 -0.66 -5.20
C ILE A 245 -6.19 -2.06 -4.91
N THR A 246 -7.32 -2.40 -5.52
CA THR A 246 -7.93 -3.71 -5.34
C THR A 246 -7.27 -4.68 -6.32
N THR A 247 -6.87 -5.85 -5.82
CA THR A 247 -6.34 -6.94 -6.64
C THR A 247 -7.14 -8.19 -6.36
N ILE A 248 -7.51 -8.93 -7.40
CA ILE A 248 -8.19 -10.21 -7.28
C ILE A 248 -7.24 -11.29 -7.76
N MET A 249 -7.18 -12.39 -7.02
CA MET A 249 -6.49 -13.59 -7.48
C MET A 249 -7.41 -14.44 -8.36
N LEU A 250 -6.98 -14.71 -9.59
CA LEU A 250 -7.66 -15.64 -10.48
C LEU A 250 -7.02 -17.02 -10.39
N THR A 251 -7.75 -18.00 -9.88
CA THR A 251 -7.29 -19.39 -9.78
C THR A 251 -8.18 -20.31 -10.61
N PRO A 252 -7.76 -21.57 -10.86
CA PRO A 252 -8.59 -22.54 -11.56
C PRO A 252 -10.02 -22.69 -11.01
N ASP A 253 -10.21 -22.46 -9.72
CA ASP A 253 -11.49 -22.58 -9.02
C ASP A 253 -12.33 -21.29 -8.97
N PHE A 254 -11.88 -20.23 -9.64
CA PHE A 254 -12.60 -18.97 -9.76
C PHE A 254 -14.01 -19.19 -10.35
N ASP A 255 -15.00 -18.47 -9.83
CA ASP A 255 -16.42 -18.67 -10.19
C ASP A 255 -16.79 -18.00 -11.52
N TRP A 256 -16.20 -18.48 -12.62
CA TRP A 256 -16.46 -17.98 -13.98
C TRP A 256 -17.92 -18.10 -14.41
N ALA A 257 -18.67 -19.03 -13.83
CA ALA A 257 -20.07 -19.26 -14.15
C ALA A 257 -21.04 -18.54 -13.21
N GLY A 258 -20.56 -17.80 -12.22
CA GLY A 258 -21.39 -17.03 -11.27
C GLY A 258 -22.28 -17.89 -10.37
N ARG A 259 -21.90 -19.15 -10.09
CA ARG A 259 -22.73 -20.10 -9.31
C ARG A 259 -22.41 -20.13 -7.83
N LYS A 260 -21.24 -19.65 -7.40
CA LYS A 260 -20.74 -19.74 -6.02
C LYS A 260 -21.01 -18.45 -5.24
N TRP A 261 -20.89 -17.30 -5.88
CA TRP A 261 -20.82 -16.01 -5.16
C TRP A 261 -22.01 -15.08 -5.41
N ASP A 262 -23.15 -15.63 -5.81
CA ASP A 262 -24.43 -14.92 -5.94
C ASP A 262 -24.32 -13.62 -6.79
N GLY A 263 -23.80 -13.73 -8.01
CA GLY A 263 -23.62 -12.58 -8.90
C GLY A 263 -22.45 -11.64 -8.55
N LEU A 264 -21.63 -11.95 -7.55
CA LEU A 264 -20.39 -11.20 -7.28
C LEU A 264 -19.44 -11.22 -8.48
N THR A 265 -19.38 -12.32 -9.23
CA THR A 265 -18.55 -12.40 -10.46
C THR A 265 -18.97 -11.32 -11.46
N ASP A 266 -20.28 -11.16 -11.72
CA ASP A 266 -20.77 -10.14 -12.64
C ASP A 266 -20.46 -8.73 -12.13
N LEU A 267 -20.63 -8.50 -10.81
CA LEU A 267 -20.27 -7.23 -10.17
C LEU A 267 -18.79 -6.89 -10.32
N ILE A 268 -17.90 -7.89 -10.15
CA ILE A 268 -16.45 -7.75 -10.38
C ILE A 268 -16.17 -7.30 -11.80
N PHE A 269 -16.76 -7.97 -12.80
CA PHE A 269 -16.55 -7.63 -14.21
C PHE A 269 -17.20 -6.32 -14.62
N GLU A 270 -18.30 -5.93 -13.99
CA GLU A 270 -18.89 -4.60 -14.17
C GLU A 270 -17.95 -3.51 -13.64
N ALA A 271 -17.40 -3.67 -12.44
CA ALA A 271 -16.42 -2.75 -11.87
C ALA A 271 -15.18 -2.63 -12.76
N LEU A 272 -14.69 -3.75 -13.30
CA LEU A 272 -13.56 -3.79 -14.24
C LEU A 272 -13.87 -2.97 -15.50
N ALA A 273 -15.02 -3.23 -16.12
CA ALA A 273 -15.40 -2.60 -17.37
C ALA A 273 -15.68 -1.09 -17.22
N ARG A 274 -16.32 -0.68 -16.11
CA ARG A 274 -16.76 0.71 -15.91
C ARG A 274 -15.73 1.60 -15.23
N ARG A 275 -14.88 1.02 -14.37
CA ARG A 275 -13.98 1.78 -13.48
C ARG A 275 -12.52 1.35 -13.58
N GLY A 276 -12.19 0.29 -14.31
CA GLY A 276 -10.81 -0.18 -14.46
C GLY A 276 -10.23 -0.83 -13.20
N THR A 277 -11.09 -1.25 -12.26
CA THR A 277 -10.73 -1.95 -11.01
C THR A 277 -11.49 -3.28 -10.96
N ALA A 278 -10.88 -4.40 -10.56
CA ALA A 278 -9.58 -4.57 -9.92
C ALA A 278 -8.43 -4.93 -10.87
N TYR A 279 -7.20 -4.99 -10.35
CA TYR A 279 -6.12 -5.72 -11.03
C TYR A 279 -6.34 -7.23 -10.91
N LEU A 280 -6.07 -7.97 -11.98
CA LEU A 280 -6.20 -9.42 -12.02
C LEU A 280 -4.81 -10.06 -11.90
N LEU A 281 -4.58 -10.78 -10.81
CA LEU A 281 -3.36 -11.55 -10.59
C LEU A 281 -3.58 -12.98 -11.09
N ASN A 282 -2.73 -13.43 -12.02
CA ASN A 282 -2.85 -14.74 -12.64
C ASN A 282 -2.27 -15.85 -11.73
N GLY A 283 -3.14 -16.55 -10.99
CA GLY A 283 -2.81 -17.72 -10.18
C GLY A 283 -2.78 -19.05 -10.96
N TYR A 284 -3.01 -19.06 -12.28
CA TYR A 284 -2.91 -20.28 -13.10
C TYR A 284 -1.47 -20.64 -13.48
N ALA A 285 -0.63 -19.62 -13.69
CA ALA A 285 0.72 -19.78 -14.23
C ALA A 285 1.82 -19.73 -13.16
N THR A 286 1.46 -19.56 -11.89
CA THR A 286 2.40 -19.30 -10.81
C THR A 286 1.85 -19.88 -9.52
N ASP A 287 2.68 -20.62 -8.76
CA ASP A 287 2.27 -21.27 -7.53
C ASP A 287 1.76 -20.21 -6.53
N VAL A 288 0.44 -20.23 -6.29
CA VAL A 288 -0.30 -19.27 -5.47
C VAL A 288 0.29 -19.16 -4.07
N VAL A 289 0.81 -20.28 -3.55
CA VAL A 289 1.46 -20.37 -2.24
C VAL A 289 2.68 -19.44 -2.14
N SER A 290 3.34 -19.18 -3.28
CA SER A 290 4.57 -18.39 -3.36
C SER A 290 4.34 -16.93 -3.73
N LEU A 291 3.11 -16.49 -4.04
CA LEU A 291 2.84 -15.14 -4.52
C LEU A 291 2.06 -14.30 -3.51
N TYR A 292 2.79 -13.45 -2.81
CA TYR A 292 2.23 -12.23 -2.24
C TYR A 292 2.50 -11.09 -3.23
N ALA A 293 1.44 -10.43 -3.69
CA ALA A 293 1.56 -9.22 -4.50
C ALA A 293 2.14 -8.12 -3.61
N MET A 294 3.36 -7.71 -3.93
CA MET A 294 4.17 -6.83 -3.09
C MET A 294 4.00 -5.35 -3.42
N CYS A 295 2.83 -4.95 -3.96
CA CYS A 295 2.46 -3.68 -4.63
C CYS A 295 1.89 -3.99 -6.04
N CYS A 296 1.83 -2.99 -6.92
CA CYS A 296 1.29 -2.98 -8.28
C CYS A 296 1.80 -4.07 -9.23
N ARG A 297 3.05 -4.55 -9.08
CA ARG A 297 3.64 -5.52 -10.03
C ARG A 297 4.85 -6.29 -9.50
N LEU A 298 5.30 -6.02 -8.28
CA LEU A 298 6.40 -6.77 -7.68
C LEU A 298 5.82 -8.03 -7.05
N THR A 299 6.49 -9.15 -7.29
CA THR A 299 6.17 -10.43 -6.71
C THR A 299 7.42 -10.97 -6.03
N ALA A 300 7.27 -11.44 -4.80
CA ALA A 300 8.35 -12.17 -4.14
C ALA A 300 8.31 -13.63 -4.59
N ASP A 301 9.47 -14.22 -4.87
CA ASP A 301 9.61 -15.65 -5.13
C ASP A 301 10.17 -16.32 -3.87
N PHE A 302 9.28 -16.86 -3.04
CA PHE A 302 9.69 -17.48 -1.77
C PHE A 302 10.34 -18.85 -1.95
N THR A 303 10.30 -19.47 -3.14
CA THR A 303 11.01 -20.74 -3.38
C THR A 303 12.53 -20.58 -3.27
N LYS A 304 13.03 -19.35 -3.43
CA LYS A 304 14.44 -18.98 -3.32
C LYS A 304 14.85 -18.49 -1.92
N VAL A 305 13.89 -18.37 -1.00
CA VAL A 305 14.15 -17.99 0.39
C VAL A 305 14.39 -19.27 1.19
N ALA A 306 15.64 -19.52 1.56
CA ALA A 306 16.03 -20.71 2.32
C ALA A 306 15.53 -20.65 3.77
N LEU A 307 14.26 -20.98 3.99
CA LEU A 307 13.70 -21.23 5.32
C LEU A 307 12.93 -22.57 5.33
N PRO A 308 13.35 -23.55 6.16
CA PRO A 308 12.64 -24.81 6.28
C PRO A 308 11.42 -24.63 7.19
N LEU A 309 10.24 -24.37 6.65
CA LEU A 309 8.91 -24.76 7.21
C LEU A 309 7.76 -24.08 6.43
N CYS A 310 6.99 -24.91 5.71
CA CYS A 310 5.88 -24.52 4.82
C CYS A 310 4.75 -23.72 5.52
N MET A 311 4.61 -23.82 6.84
CA MET A 311 3.58 -23.08 7.61
C MET A 311 3.96 -21.64 7.99
N ALA A 312 5.23 -21.25 7.92
CA ALA A 312 5.67 -19.92 8.37
C ALA A 312 5.40 -18.80 7.35
N PHE A 313 5.15 -19.15 6.09
CA PHE A 313 5.06 -18.16 5.00
C PHE A 313 3.73 -17.41 4.95
N LEU A 314 2.63 -18.05 5.34
CA LEU A 314 1.29 -17.43 5.32
C LEU A 314 1.13 -16.26 6.31
N ASN A 315 2.01 -16.20 7.31
CA ASN A 315 2.04 -15.17 8.35
C ASN A 315 3.25 -14.22 8.23
N SER A 316 3.97 -14.25 7.12
CA SER A 316 5.18 -13.47 6.91
C SER A 316 4.92 -12.22 6.09
N SER A 317 5.59 -11.12 6.46
CA SER A 317 5.69 -9.94 5.60
C SER A 317 6.88 -10.10 4.66
N ALA A 318 6.79 -9.55 3.45
CA ALA A 318 7.93 -9.42 2.55
C ALA A 318 8.12 -7.96 2.15
N ALA A 319 9.35 -7.60 1.79
CA ALA A 319 9.71 -6.25 1.36
C ALA A 319 10.65 -6.24 0.14
N SER A 320 10.54 -5.20 -0.69
CA SER A 320 11.59 -4.78 -1.62
C SER A 320 12.30 -3.56 -1.04
N LEU A 321 13.63 -3.61 -0.96
CA LEU A 321 14.43 -2.53 -0.37
C LEU A 321 14.62 -1.37 -1.34
N ALA A 322 14.88 -1.63 -2.62
CA ALA A 322 15.15 -0.61 -3.63
C ALA A 322 14.90 -1.13 -5.04
N VAL A 323 14.73 -0.22 -6.01
CA VAL A 323 14.59 -0.54 -7.44
C VAL A 323 15.48 0.40 -8.27
N ALA A 324 16.25 -0.16 -9.19
CA ALA A 324 16.96 0.58 -10.23
C ALA A 324 16.60 0.00 -11.60
N SER A 325 16.30 0.88 -12.56
CA SER A 325 15.95 0.51 -13.93
C SER A 325 17.12 0.82 -14.85
N VAL A 326 17.37 -0.02 -15.85
CA VAL A 326 18.34 0.26 -16.92
C VAL A 326 17.57 0.84 -18.11
N SER A 327 18.10 1.92 -18.69
CA SER A 327 17.51 2.56 -19.88
C SER A 327 17.85 1.80 -21.16
#